data_AF-A0A8C0KQG0-F1
#
_entry.id   AF-A0A8C0KQG0-F1
#
_cell.length_a   1.000
_cell.length_b   1.000
_cell.length_c   1.000
_cell.angle_alpha   90.00
_cell.angle_beta   90.00
_cell.angle_gamma   90.00
#
_symmetry.space_group_name_H-M   'P 1'
#
loop_
_entity.id
_entity.type
_entity.pdbx_description
1 polymer ?
#
loop_
_entity_poly.entity_id
_entity_poly.type
_entity_poly.pdbx_seq_one_letter_code
_entity_poly.pdbx_strand_id
1 'polypeptide(L)' 'MLAEDELRDAVLLVLANKQDLPKATDVAEITDKLGLHSLRHRNWCIQATCATSGDGLYEGLAWLSNPLQSKRVSKGI' A
#
# COMPACT_ATOMS: atom_id res chain seq x y z
N MET A 1 14.02 -5.63 4.56
CA MET A 1 13.06 -4.63 4.08
C MET A 1 12.03 -4.25 5.14
N LEU A 2 10.83 -4.84 5.27
CA LEU A 2 9.82 -4.33 6.24
C LEU A 2 10.16 -4.48 7.74
N ALA A 3 11.15 -5.30 8.06
CA ALA A 3 11.66 -5.51 9.42
C ALA A 3 12.79 -4.53 9.81
N GLU A 4 13.22 -3.66 8.89
CA GLU A 4 14.22 -2.63 9.17
C GLU A 4 13.62 -1.56 10.09
N ASP A 5 14.41 -1.10 11.06
CA ASP A 5 13.96 -0.16 12.10
C ASP A 5 13.49 1.17 11.50
N GLU A 6 14.14 1.62 10.44
CA GLU A 6 13.78 2.83 9.68
C GLU A 6 12.36 2.75 9.11
N LEU A 7 11.87 1.53 8.86
CA LEU A 7 10.55 1.28 8.32
C LEU A 7 9.54 0.85 9.37
N ARG A 8 9.90 0.71 10.66
CA ARG A 8 8.99 0.21 11.71
C ARG A 8 7.65 0.94 11.72
N ASP A 9 7.68 2.27 11.61
CA ASP A 9 6.48 3.12 11.66
C ASP A 9 5.99 3.56 10.27
N ALA A 10 6.54 3.05 9.17
CA ALA A 10 6.11 3.43 7.83
C ALA A 10 4.67 2.97 7.52
N VAL A 11 3.92 3.77 6.77
CA VAL A 11 2.66 3.34 6.17
C VAL A 11 2.98 2.54 4.90
N LEU A 12 2.29 1.43 4.66
CA LEU A 12 2.53 0.57 3.51
C LEU A 12 1.40 0.69 2.49
N LEU A 13 1.69 1.18 1.29
CA LEU A 13 0.80 1.05 0.13
C LEU A 13 1.39 0.00 -0.81
N VAL A 14 0.62 -1.03 -1.13
CA VAL A 14 0.96 -2.02 -2.15
C VAL A 14 0.17 -1.72 -3.41
N LEU A 15 0.85 -1.38 -4.50
CA LEU A 15 0.22 -1.27 -5.82
C LEU A 15 0.26 -2.65 -6.48
N ALA A 16 -0.88 -3.34 -6.53
CA ALA A 16 -1.06 -4.58 -7.27
C ALA A 16 -1.10 -4.25 -8.77
N ASN A 17 0.07 -3.98 -9.33
CA ASN A 17 0.23 -3.43 -10.67
C ASN A 17 0.05 -4.50 -11.77
N LYS A 18 -0.19 -4.03 -13.01
CA LYS A 18 -0.41 -4.82 -14.23
C LYS A 18 -1.75 -5.54 -14.30
N GLN A 19 -2.79 -4.94 -13.72
CA GLN A 19 -4.15 -5.51 -13.71
C GLN A 19 -4.83 -5.51 -15.09
N ASP A 20 -4.21 -4.87 -16.08
CA ASP A 20 -4.58 -4.91 -17.49
C ASP A 20 -4.25 -6.24 -18.19
N LEU A 21 -3.35 -7.05 -17.62
CA LEU A 21 -2.90 -8.28 -18.27
C LEU A 21 -3.88 -9.44 -18.06
N PRO A 22 -4.08 -10.32 -19.08
CA PRO A 22 -5.05 -11.42 -19.04
C PRO A 22 -4.74 -12.53 -18.01
N LYS A 23 -3.65 -12.40 -17.25
CA LYS A 23 -3.25 -13.31 -16.17
C LYS A 23 -2.81 -12.54 -14.93
N ALA A 24 -3.33 -11.32 -14.75
CA ALA A 24 -3.10 -10.56 -13.55
C ALA A 24 -3.59 -11.37 -12.33
N THR A 25 -2.75 -11.45 -11.31
CA THR A 25 -3.12 -12.07 -10.05
C THR A 25 -4.15 -11.19 -9.36
N ASP A 26 -5.21 -11.81 -8.84
CA ASP A 26 -6.24 -11.11 -8.09
C ASP A 26 -5.66 -10.47 -6.82
N VAL A 27 -6.23 -9.33 -6.42
CA VAL A 27 -5.77 -8.56 -5.26
C VAL A 27 -5.85 -9.38 -3.97
N ALA A 28 -6.88 -10.21 -3.79
CA ALA A 28 -7.00 -11.07 -2.61
C ALA A 28 -5.87 -12.10 -2.57
N GLU A 29 -5.58 -12.74 -3.71
CA GLU A 29 -4.48 -13.71 -3.80
C GLU A 29 -3.11 -13.05 -3.56
N ILE A 30 -2.89 -11.82 -4.03
CA ILE A 30 -1.67 -11.05 -3.73
C ILE A 30 -1.60 -10.74 -2.22
N THR A 31 -2.72 -10.36 -1.60
CA THR A 31 -2.82 -10.05 -0.17
C THR A 31 -2.39 -11.26 0.67
N ASP A 32 -2.88 -12.45 0.31
CA ASP A 32 -2.53 -13.71 0.95
C ASP A 32 -1.06 -14.08 0.75
N LYS A 33 -0.56 -14.03 -0.49
CA LYS A 33 0.83 -14.37 -0.83
C LYS A 33 1.85 -13.46 -0.16
N LEU A 34 1.53 -12.17 -0.01
CA LEU A 34 2.36 -11.21 0.71
C LEU A 34 2.15 -11.27 2.23
N GLY A 35 1.19 -12.06 2.71
CA GLY A 35 0.88 -12.19 4.13
C GLY A 35 0.47 -10.87 4.78
N LEU A 36 -0.20 -9.97 4.04
CA LEU A 36 -0.53 -8.62 4.55
C LEU A 36 -1.47 -8.69 5.75
N HIS A 37 -2.30 -9.74 5.84
CA HIS A 37 -3.11 -10.01 7.01
C HIS A 37 -2.29 -10.19 8.30
N SER A 38 -1.02 -10.59 8.24
CA SER A 38 -0.19 -10.72 9.45
C SER A 38 0.30 -9.37 10.00
N LEU A 39 0.20 -8.28 9.22
CA LEU A 39 0.68 -6.94 9.58
C LEU A 39 -0.31 -6.19 10.49
N ARG A 40 -0.51 -6.69 11.72
CA ARG A 40 -1.48 -6.11 12.69
C ARG A 40 -1.09 -4.74 13.22
N HIS A 41 0.20 -4.44 13.27
CA HIS A 41 0.73 -3.21 13.89
C HIS A 41 1.13 -2.13 12.87
N ARG A 42 0.75 -2.31 11.60
CA ARG A 42 1.12 -1.41 10.51
C ARG A 42 -0.12 -1.03 9.72
N ASN A 43 -0.28 0.26 9.43
CA ASN A 43 -1.30 0.71 8.50
C ASN A 43 -0.88 0.31 7.09
N TRP A 44 -1.71 -0.49 6.43
CA TRP A 44 -1.47 -0.93 5.06
C TRP A 44 -2.73 -0.89 4.21
N CYS A 45 -2.54 -0.75 2.91
CA CYS A 45 -3.58 -0.90 1.89
C CYS A 45 -2.96 -1.53 0.65
N ILE A 46 -3.78 -2.24 -0.10
CA ILE A 46 -3.45 -2.77 -1.41
C ILE A 46 -4.44 -2.22 -2.43
N GLN A 47 -3.94 -1.76 -3.57
CA GLN A 47 -4.74 -1.12 -4.61
C GLN A 47 -4.45 -1.80 -5.95
N ALA A 48 -5.50 -2.25 -6.64
CA ALA A 48 -5.41 -2.70 -8.03
C ALA A 48 -4.92 -1.54 -8.90
N THR A 49 -3.93 -1.78 -9.76
CA THR A 49 -3.30 -0.71 -10.53
C THR A 49 -2.91 -1.13 -11.95
N CYS A 50 -3.04 -0.21 -12.89
CA CYS A 50 -2.41 -0.29 -14.20
C CYS A 50 -1.55 0.95 -14.41
N ALA A 51 -0.23 0.80 -14.33
CA ALA A 51 0.69 1.94 -14.41
C ALA A 51 0.71 2.64 -15.78
N THR A 52 0.33 1.95 -16.86
CA THR A 52 0.35 2.51 -18.23
C THR A 52 -0.90 3.34 -18.53
N SER A 53 -2.06 2.96 -18.02
CA SER A 53 -3.29 3.78 -18.11
C SER A 53 -3.41 4.79 -16.96
N GLY A 54 -2.78 4.51 -15.82
CA GLY A 54 -2.87 5.29 -14.60
C GLY A 54 -3.97 4.83 -13.63
N ASP A 55 -4.75 3.81 -13.99
CA ASP A 55 -5.86 3.31 -13.16
C ASP A 55 -5.36 2.89 -11.78
N GLY A 56 -6.06 3.32 -10.73
CA GLY A 56 -5.77 2.97 -9.34
C GLY A 56 -4.62 3.75 -8.70
N LEU A 57 -3.82 4.51 -9.46
CA LEU A 57 -2.72 5.31 -8.90
C LEU A 57 -3.25 6.44 -8.00
N TYR A 58 -4.27 7.15 -8.46
CA TYR A 58 -4.83 8.27 -7.72
C TYR A 58 -5.44 7.80 -6.40
N GLU A 59 -6.26 6.75 -6.44
CA GLU A 59 -6.93 6.17 -5.27
C GLU A 59 -5.92 5.68 -4.24
N GLY A 60 -4.89 4.94 -4.68
CA GLY A 60 -3.83 4.45 -3.81
C GLY A 60 -3.04 5.57 -3.14
N LEU A 61 -2.64 6.59 -3.91
CA LEU A 61 -1.90 7.73 -3.39
C LEU A 61 -2.75 8.65 -2.50
N ALA A 62 -4.02 8.83 -2.85
CA ALA A 62 -4.99 9.57 -2.02
C ALA A 62 -5.16 8.87 -0.66
N TRP A 63 -5.32 7.54 -0.65
CA TRP A 63 -5.36 6.76 0.58
C TRP A 63 -4.08 6.95 1.40
N LEU A 64 -2.90 6.88 0.77
CA LEU A 64 -1.61 7.04 1.45
C LEU A 64 -1.43 8.44 2.04
N SER A 65 -2.00 9.47 1.43
CA SER A 65 -1.89 10.85 1.89
C SER A 65 -2.52 11.08 3.27
N ASN A 66 -3.63 10.41 3.57
CA ASN A 66 -4.39 10.57 4.81
C ASN A 66 -3.57 10.23 6.08
N PRO A 67 -2.99 9.02 6.23
CA PRO A 67 -2.20 8.67 7.40
C PRO A 67 -0.90 9.48 7.49
N LEU A 68 -0.33 9.93 6.36
CA LEU A 68 0.86 10.79 6.37
C LEU A 68 0.57 12.19 6.92
N GLN A 69 -0.59 12.77 6.62
CA GLN A 69 -1.01 14.05 7.19
C GLN A 69 -1.19 13.96 8.71
N SER A 70 -1.77 12.86 9.21
CA SER A 70 -1.95 12.63 10.65
C SER A 70 -0.60 12.54 11.41
N LYS A 71 0.42 11.92 10.80
CA LYS A 71 1.77 11.83 11.39
C LYS A 71 2.55 13.14 11.40
N ARG A 72 2.23 14.07 10.49
CA ARG A 72 2.92 15.36 10.41
C ARG A 72 2.55 16.29 11.57
N VAL A 73 1.32 16.17 12.09
CA VAL A 73 0.84 16.97 13.23
C VAL A 73 1.48 16.53 14.56
N SER A 74 1.87 15.26 14.68
CA SER A 74 2.39 14.68 15.93
C SER A 74 3.91 14.83 16.14
N LYS A 75 4.66 15.29 15.13
CA LYS A 75 6.12 15.54 15.22
C LYS A 75 6.49 17.04 15.33
N GLY A 76 5.51 17.90 15.57
CA GLY A 76 5.71 19.35 15.72
C GLY A 76 5.36 19.86 17.12
N ILE A 77 6.02 19.34 18.16
CA ILE A 77 6.20 19.99 19.48
C ILE A 77 7.59 19.58 19.99
#